data_AF-A0A935WE87-F1
#
_entry.id   AF-A0A935WE87-F1
#
_cell.length_a   1.000
_cell.length_b   1.000
_cell.length_c   1.000
_cell.angle_alpha   90.00
_cell.angle_beta   90.00
_cell.angle_gamma   90.00
#
_symmetry.space_group_name_H-M   'P 1'
#
loop_
_entity.id
_entity.type
_entity.pdbx_description
1 polymer ?
#
loop_
_entity_poly.entity_id
_entity_poly.type
_entity_poly.pdbx_seq_one_letter_code
_entity_poly.pdbx_strand_id
1 'polypeptide(L)'
;MTVTVHQVLTTPSLTGKSVSITGTCLGYSVPTVAKGPPPVTRSDWQLEDQGEAVWVTGPLPSGCQATAPSAGPVTITAVVAQDTVPALGGQGGGVRQYLVRR
;
A
#
# COMPACT_ATOMS: atom_id res chain seq x y z
N MET A 1 -7.21 14.27 5.58
CA MET A 1 -7.45 14.40 4.12
C MET A 1 -7.80 13.04 3.58
N THR A 2 -8.91 12.89 2.87
CA THR A 2 -9.33 11.60 2.29
C THR A 2 -8.80 11.47 0.88
N VAL A 3 -8.23 10.30 0.54
CA VAL A 3 -7.65 9.99 -0.78
C VAL A 3 -7.98 8.56 -1.20
N THR A 4 -7.84 8.27 -2.49
CA THR A 4 -7.94 6.91 -3.06
C THR A 4 -6.57 6.24 -3.18
N VAL A 5 -6.56 4.93 -3.42
CA VAL A 5 -5.31 4.19 -3.73
C VAL A 5 -4.64 4.79 -4.97
N HIS A 6 -5.42 5.06 -6.02
CA HIS A 6 -4.93 5.68 -7.24
C HIS A 6 -4.20 7.00 -6.98
N GLN A 7 -4.75 7.87 -6.13
CA GLN A 7 -4.11 9.15 -5.80
C GLN A 7 -2.80 8.95 -5.04
N VAL A 8 -2.72 7.98 -4.12
CA VAL A 8 -1.48 7.66 -3.42
C VAL A 8 -0.39 7.21 -4.39
N LEU A 9 -0.73 6.48 -5.45
CA LEU A 9 0.23 5.95 -6.42
C LEU A 9 0.67 6.97 -7.48
N THR A 10 -0.16 7.98 -7.76
CA THR A 10 0.04 8.90 -8.90
C THR A 10 0.33 10.33 -8.50
N THR A 11 0.23 10.68 -7.21
CA THR A 11 0.38 12.06 -6.72
C THR A 11 1.61 12.20 -5.81
N PRO A 12 2.78 12.60 -6.36
CA PRO A 12 4.02 12.76 -5.60
C PRO A 12 3.92 13.76 -4.43
N SER A 13 3.06 14.79 -4.54
CA SER A 13 2.89 15.82 -3.51
C SER A 13 2.21 15.31 -2.22
N LEU A 14 1.69 14.07 -2.23
CA LEU A 14 1.17 13.42 -1.02
C LEU A 14 2.28 12.86 -0.12
N THR A 15 3.50 12.69 -0.62
CA THR A 15 4.62 12.15 0.17
C THR A 15 4.84 12.99 1.44
N GLY A 16 4.90 12.30 2.58
CA GLY A 16 5.00 12.88 3.92
C GLY A 16 3.67 13.35 4.52
N LYS A 17 2.55 13.30 3.79
CA LYS A 17 1.23 13.69 4.31
C LYS A 17 0.53 12.53 5.00
N SER A 18 -0.22 12.86 6.06
CA SER A 18 -1.16 11.94 6.70
C SER A 18 -2.49 11.96 5.93
N VAL A 19 -2.93 10.78 5.50
CA VAL A 19 -4.13 10.58 4.69
C VAL A 19 -5.06 9.55 5.32
N SER A 20 -6.35 9.68 5.03
CA SER A 20 -7.39 8.68 5.29
C SER A 20 -7.71 8.00 3.97
N ILE A 21 -7.70 6.68 3.94
CA ILE A 21 -7.88 5.90 2.72
C ILE A 21 -8.74 4.68 3.01
N THR A 22 -9.63 4.36 2.09
CA THR A 22 -10.54 3.21 2.17
C THR A 22 -10.18 2.20 1.09
N GLY A 23 -10.18 0.92 1.44
CA GLY A 23 -9.94 -0.17 0.50
C GLY A 23 -10.09 -1.54 1.13
N THR A 24 -9.92 -2.59 0.34
CA THR A 24 -9.93 -3.99 0.80
C THR A 24 -8.52 -4.39 1.22
N CYS A 25 -8.36 -4.89 2.44
CA CYS A 25 -7.09 -5.50 2.82
C CYS A 25 -6.93 -6.83 2.08
N LEU A 26 -5.81 -7.03 1.39
CA LEU A 26 -5.47 -8.31 0.82
C LEU A 26 -4.45 -9.02 1.72
N GLY A 27 -4.83 -10.20 2.21
CA GLY A 27 -3.92 -11.12 2.88
C GLY A 27 -2.97 -11.82 1.90
N TYR A 28 -1.98 -12.54 2.42
CA TYR A 28 -0.94 -13.20 1.62
C TYR A 28 -1.43 -14.36 0.75
N SER A 29 -2.67 -14.84 0.91
CA SER A 29 -3.27 -15.84 0.03
C SER A 29 -3.69 -15.27 -1.33
N VAL A 30 -3.82 -13.95 -1.41
CA VAL A 30 -4.11 -13.24 -2.65
C VAL A 30 -2.79 -12.97 -3.37
N PRO A 31 -2.71 -13.22 -4.69
CA PRO A 31 -1.57 -12.81 -5.49
C PRO A 31 -1.23 -11.33 -5.27
N THR A 32 0.05 -10.99 -5.33
CA THR A 32 0.49 -9.60 -5.23
C THR A 32 -0.07 -8.77 -6.40
N VAL A 33 -0.89 -7.76 -6.05
CA VAL A 33 -1.43 -6.76 -6.96
C VAL A 33 -0.61 -5.46 -6.88
N ALA A 34 -0.09 -5.13 -5.69
CA ALA A 34 0.70 -3.93 -5.48
C ALA A 34 2.02 -3.99 -6.26
N LYS A 35 2.43 -2.86 -6.86
CA LYS A 35 3.62 -2.81 -7.72
C LYS A 35 4.91 -2.92 -6.89
N GLY A 36 5.84 -3.75 -7.37
CA GLY A 36 7.14 -3.98 -6.72
C GLY A 36 7.06 -4.87 -5.48
N PRO A 37 8.21 -5.21 -4.87
CA PRO A 37 8.27 -6.07 -3.68
C PRO A 37 7.70 -5.37 -2.44
N PRO A 38 7.42 -6.06 -1.32
CA PRO A 38 7.16 -5.39 -0.04
C PRO A 38 8.26 -4.38 0.34
N PRO A 39 7.93 -3.15 0.77
CA PRO A 39 8.91 -2.08 0.97
C PRO A 39 9.84 -2.23 2.17
N VAL A 40 9.34 -2.74 3.30
CA VAL A 40 10.08 -2.79 4.57
C VAL A 40 10.22 -4.22 5.07
N THR A 41 9.14 -5.00 5.08
CA THR A 41 9.17 -6.39 5.56
C THR A 41 8.27 -7.31 4.74
N ARG A 42 8.51 -8.62 4.83
CA ARG A 42 7.60 -9.63 4.26
C ARG A 42 6.18 -9.60 4.86
N SER A 43 5.97 -8.88 5.96
CA SER A 43 4.68 -8.73 6.63
C SER A 43 3.94 -7.47 6.17
N ASP A 44 4.51 -6.68 5.27
CA ASP A 44 3.77 -5.60 4.64
C ASP A 44 2.61 -6.22 3.84
N TRP A 45 1.46 -5.57 3.92
CA TRP A 45 0.21 -6.07 3.37
C TRP A 45 -0.32 -5.09 2.33
N GLN A 46 -1.32 -5.50 1.56
CA GLN A 46 -1.80 -4.70 0.43
C GLN A 46 -3.17 -4.12 0.76
N LEU A 47 -3.36 -2.85 0.42
CA LEU A 47 -4.67 -2.22 0.43
C LEU A 47 -5.08 -1.98 -1.03
N GLU A 48 -6.20 -2.57 -1.43
CA GLU A 48 -6.72 -2.54 -2.79
C GLU A 48 -7.97 -1.68 -2.90
N ASP A 49 -8.08 -0.95 -4.01
CA ASP A 49 -9.26 -0.20 -4.40
C ASP A 49 -9.33 -0.14 -5.93
N GLN A 50 -10.48 -0.55 -6.49
CA GLN A 50 -10.78 -0.49 -7.94
C GLN A 50 -9.75 -1.19 -8.85
N GLY A 51 -9.17 -2.29 -8.40
CA GLY A 51 -8.20 -3.09 -9.16
C GLY A 51 -6.76 -2.60 -9.05
N GLU A 52 -6.50 -1.55 -8.27
CA GLU A 52 -5.16 -1.07 -7.94
C GLU A 52 -4.87 -1.35 -6.46
N ALA A 53 -3.61 -1.67 -6.14
CA ALA A 53 -3.22 -1.88 -4.76
C ALA A 53 -1.94 -1.11 -4.40
N VAL A 54 -1.87 -0.69 -3.15
CA VAL A 54 -0.70 -0.03 -2.54
C VAL A 54 -0.19 -0.88 -1.37
N TRP A 55 1.13 -0.90 -1.21
CA TRP A 55 1.75 -1.52 -0.05
C TRP A 55 1.48 -0.71 1.23
N VAL A 56 1.19 -1.40 2.31
CA VAL A 56 1.06 -0.85 3.65
C VAL A 56 2.05 -1.52 4.59
N THR A 57 2.95 -0.73 5.14
CA THR A 57 3.83 -1.13 6.25
C THR A 57 3.17 -0.76 7.56
N GLY A 58 3.05 -1.72 8.46
CA GLY A 58 2.47 -1.53 9.79
C GLY A 58 1.42 -2.58 10.14
N PRO A 59 0.84 -2.52 11.35
CA PRO A 59 -0.13 -3.51 11.80
C PRO A 59 -1.38 -3.51 10.92
N LEU A 60 -1.96 -4.69 10.70
CA LEU A 60 -3.29 -4.82 10.09
C LEU A 60 -4.35 -4.15 10.97
N PRO A 61 -5.28 -3.37 10.40
CA PRO A 61 -6.39 -2.81 11.16
C PRO A 61 -7.40 -3.90 11.53
N SER A 62 -8.29 -3.59 12.48
CA SER A 62 -9.42 -4.44 12.84
C SER A 62 -10.28 -4.76 11.60
N GLY A 63 -10.67 -6.02 11.44
CA GLY A 63 -11.44 -6.48 10.29
C GLY A 63 -10.60 -6.96 9.10
N CYS A 64 -9.28 -6.77 9.15
CA CYS A 64 -8.35 -7.36 8.19
C CYS A 64 -7.70 -8.62 8.74
N GLN A 65 -7.45 -9.57 7.85
CA GLN A 65 -6.78 -10.82 8.17
C GLN A 65 -5.47 -10.92 7.39
N ALA A 66 -4.45 -11.52 8.00
CA ALA A 66 -3.18 -11.72 7.31
C ALA A 66 -3.32 -12.68 6.13
N THR A 67 -4.27 -13.61 6.20
CA THR A 67 -4.34 -14.79 5.33
C THR A 67 -5.45 -14.73 4.30
N ALA A 68 -6.35 -13.74 4.36
CA ALA A 68 -7.53 -13.65 3.52
C ALA A 68 -7.91 -12.19 3.28
N PRO A 69 -8.63 -11.89 2.19
CA PRO A 69 -9.24 -10.57 2.01
C PRO A 69 -10.11 -10.18 3.19
N SER A 70 -10.20 -8.88 3.49
CA SER A 70 -11.22 -8.38 4.42
C SER A 70 -12.62 -8.62 3.86
N ALA A 71 -13.60 -8.89 4.73
CA ALA A 71 -14.99 -9.15 4.32
C ALA A 71 -15.67 -7.94 3.65
N GLY A 72 -15.11 -6.74 3.85
CA GLY A 72 -15.49 -5.51 3.17
C GLY A 72 -14.37 -4.47 3.25
N PRO A 73 -14.58 -3.29 2.65
CA PRO A 73 -13.61 -2.21 2.71
C PRO A 73 -13.39 -1.73 4.15
N VAL A 74 -12.15 -1.39 4.46
CA VAL A 74 -11.75 -0.75 5.71
C VAL A 74 -11.18 0.63 5.44
N THR A 75 -11.36 1.55 6.38
CA THR A 75 -10.70 2.86 6.34
C THR A 75 -9.53 2.87 7.30
N ILE A 76 -8.36 3.28 6.81
CA ILE A 76 -7.15 3.48 7.63
C ILE A 76 -6.68 4.92 7.55
N THR A 77 -5.99 5.37 8.59
CA THR A 77 -5.13 6.55 8.56
C THR A 77 -3.68 6.11 8.44
N ALA A 78 -2.94 6.69 7.50
CA ALA A 78 -1.53 6.37 7.26
C ALA A 78 -0.77 7.58 6.71
N VAL A 79 0.56 7.54 6.80
CA VAL A 79 1.44 8.51 6.15
C VAL A 79 1.89 7.95 4.81
N VAL A 80 1.82 8.76 3.75
CA VAL A 80 2.38 8.37 2.45
C VAL A 80 3.90 8.50 2.51
N ALA A 81 4.60 7.40 2.27
CA ALA A 81 6.06 7.34 2.17
C ALA A 81 6.48 7.03 0.74
N GLN A 82 7.76 7.23 0.44
CA GLN A 82 8.33 6.99 -0.87
C GLN A 82 9.72 6.37 -0.75
N ASP A 83 10.03 5.42 -1.62
CA ASP A 83 11.36 4.88 -1.81
C ASP A 83 11.70 4.71 -3.31
N THR A 84 12.90 4.20 -3.57
CA THR A 84 13.37 3.84 -4.90
C THR A 84 13.61 2.35 -4.94
N VAL A 85 12.92 1.64 -5.83
CA VAL A 85 13.13 0.21 -6.07
C VAL A 85 14.21 0.05 -7.14
N PRO A 86 15.34 -0.62 -6.88
CA PRO A 86 16.34 -0.87 -7.91
C PRO A 86 15.74 -1.66 -9.07
N ALA A 87 16.03 -1.27 -10.32
CA ALA A 87 15.71 -2.17 -11.43
C ALA A 87 16.76 -3.27 -11.49
N LEU A 88 16.32 -4.52 -11.56
CA LEU A 88 17.21 -5.61 -11.88
C LEU A 88 17.63 -5.47 -13.36
N GLY A 89 18.94 -5.33 -13.62
CA GLY A 89 19.48 -5.25 -14.98
C GLY A 89 19.88 -3.85 -15.50
N GLY A 90 20.07 -2.85 -14.63
CA GLY A 90 20.71 -1.59 -15.01
C GLY A 90 19.80 -0.52 -15.63
N GLN A 91 18.49 -0.74 -15.66
CA GLN A 91 17.52 0.34 -15.88
C GLN A 91 17.39 1.18 -14.59
N GLY A 92 17.12 2.48 -14.71
CA GLY A 92 16.98 3.36 -13.53
C GLY A 92 15.91 2.83 -12.58
N GLY A 93 16.18 2.84 -11.28
CA GLY A 93 15.21 2.40 -10.27
C GLY A 93 13.88 3.16 -10.37
N GLY A 94 12.78 2.47 -10.07
CA GLY A 94 11.44 3.06 -10.08
C GLY A 94 11.11 3.70 -8.74
N VAL A 95 10.57 4.93 -8.77
CA VAL A 95 9.98 5.55 -7.57
C VAL A 95 8.71 4.80 -7.20
N ARG A 96 8.56 4.47 -5.91
CA ARG A 96 7.35 3.84 -5.38
C ARG A 96 6.85 4.61 -4.18
N GLN A 97 5.55 4.90 -4.18
CA GLN A 97 4.84 5.40 -3.01
C GLN A 97 4.15 4.22 -2.28
N TYR A 98 4.18 4.25 -0.96
CA TYR A 98 3.55 3.26 -0.08
C TYR A 98 2.99 3.93 1.17
N LEU A 99 2.23 3.18 1.97
CA LEU A 99 1.61 3.68 3.18
C LEU A 99 2.33 3.18 4.43
N VAL A 100 2.52 4.06 5.41
CA VAL A 100 3.01 3.71 6.74
C VAL A 100 1.90 3.93 7.75
N ARG A 101 1.41 2.84 8.33
CA ARG A 101 0.41 2.85 9.40
C ARG A 101 1.11 2.63 10.74
N ARG A 102 0.81 3.50 11.72
CA ARG A 102 1.28 3.38 13.10
C ARG A 102 0.11 3.03 14.01
#